data_AF-A0A3D5SPR2-F1
#
_entry.id   AF-A0A3D5SPR2-F1
#
_cell.length_a   1.000
_cell.length_b   1.000
_cell.length_c   1.000
_cell.angle_alpha   90.00
_cell.angle_beta   90.00
_cell.angle_gamma   90.00
#
_symmetry.space_group_name_H-M   'P 1'
#
loop_
_entity.id
_entity.type
_entity.pdbx_description
1 polymer ?
#
loop_
_entity_poly.entity_id
_entity_poly.type
_entity_poly.pdbx_seq_one_letter_code
_entity_poly.pdbx_strand_id
1 'polypeptide(L)' 'MNALPIIVGSLCVMAIAYRYYSAFIAAKVLALDDSRPVPSQTMYDGHNYYPTNKWVLFGHH' A
#
# COMPACT_ATOMS: atom_id res chain seq x y z
N MET A 1 -10.95 -6.42 -35.66
CA MET A 1 -9.90 -6.44 -34.61
C MET A 1 -10.55 -6.96 -33.33
N ASN A 2 -10.01 -8.00 -32.69
CA ASN A 2 -10.56 -8.53 -31.44
C ASN A 2 -9.95 -7.78 -30.26
N ALA A 3 -10.79 -7.25 -29.36
CA ALA A 3 -10.35 -6.48 -28.21
C ALA A 3 -9.77 -7.34 -27.07
N LEU A 4 -10.19 -8.60 -26.97
CA LEU A 4 -9.81 -9.51 -25.87
C LEU A 4 -8.29 -9.66 -25.68
N PRO A 5 -7.48 -9.93 -26.73
CA PRO A 5 -6.02 -10.05 -26.55
C PRO A 5 -5.37 -8.77 -26.02
N ILE A 6 -5.89 -7.60 -26.41
CA ILE A 6 -5.37 -6.30 -25.96
C ILE A 6 -5.66 -6.11 -24.47
N ILE A 7 -6.89 -6.42 -24.04
CA ILE A 7 -7.29 -6.32 -22.62
C ILE A 7 -6.50 -7.29 -21.76
N VAL A 8 -6.37 -8.55 -22.19
CA VAL A 8 -5.60 -9.55 -21.43
C VAL A 8 -4.13 -9.13 -21.35
N GLY A 9 -3.55 -8.68 -22.47
CA GLY A 9 -2.17 -8.19 -22.49
C GLY A 9 -1.94 -7.00 -21.56
N SER A 10 -2.84 -6.02 -21.54
CA SER A 10 -2.70 -4.85 -20.65
C SER A 10 -2.84 -5.22 -19.17
N LEU A 11 -3.75 -6.13 -18.83
CA LEU A 11 -3.88 -6.65 -17.46
C LEU A 11 -2.63 -7.41 -17.02
N CYS A 12 -2.04 -8.23 -17.89
CA CYS A 12 -0.77 -8.92 -17.59
C CYS A 12 0.36 -7.92 -17.32
N VAL A 13 0.52 -6.90 -18.17
CA VAL A 13 1.54 -5.86 -17.98
C VAL A 13 1.30 -5.10 -16.67
N MET A 14 0.05 -4.73 -16.39
CA MET A 14 -0.31 -4.01 -15.17
C MET A 14 -0.08 -4.86 -13.91
N ALA A 15 -0.36 -6.16 -13.97
CA ALA A 15 -0.10 -7.08 -12.86
C ALA A 15 1.42 -7.22 -12.57
N ILE A 16 2.24 -7.33 -13.62
CA ILE A 16 3.71 -7.37 -13.50
C ILE A 16 4.23 -6.05 -12.93
N ALA A 17 3.82 -4.93 -13.49
CA ALA A 17 4.19 -3.60 -13.02
C ALA A 17 3.79 -3.42 -11.55
N TYR A 18 2.55 -3.75 -11.20
CA TYR A 18 2.05 -3.70 -9.82
C TYR A 18 2.93 -4.56 -8.90
N ARG A 19 3.24 -5.81 -9.26
CA ARG A 19 4.00 -6.73 -8.39
C ARG A 19 5.43 -6.28 -8.12
N TYR A 20 6.15 -5.82 -9.14
CA TYR A 20 7.57 -5.52 -9.02
C TYR A 20 7.83 -4.07 -8.63
N TYR A 21 7.07 -3.12 -9.19
CA TYR A 21 7.28 -1.71 -8.89
C TYR A 21 6.77 -1.36 -7.49
N SER A 22 5.62 -1.91 -7.06
CA SER A 22 5.17 -1.70 -5.67
C SER A 22 6.16 -2.29 -4.66
N ALA A 23 6.75 -3.46 -4.94
CA ALA A 23 7.75 -4.07 -4.09
C ALA A 23 9.05 -3.22 -4.04
N PHE A 24 9.47 -2.65 -5.16
CA PHE A 24 10.60 -1.71 -5.18
C PHE A 24 10.32 -0.47 -4.33
N ILE A 25 9.15 0.15 -4.50
CA ILE A 25 8.76 1.32 -3.69
C ILE A 25 8.74 0.95 -2.20
N ALA A 26 8.07 -0.15 -1.84
CA ALA A 26 7.96 -0.61 -0.46
C ALA A 26 9.34 -0.88 0.16
N ALA A 27 10.24 -1.55 -0.55
CA ALA A 27 11.53 -1.97 -0.01
C ALA A 27 12.62 -0.89 -0.06
N LYS A 28 12.62 -0.02 -1.07
CA LYS A 28 13.72 0.92 -1.33
C LYS A 28 13.37 2.39 -1.13
N VAL A 29 12.15 2.79 -1.45
CA VAL A 29 11.73 4.19 -1.32
C VAL A 29 11.17 4.44 0.07
N LEU A 30 10.16 3.66 0.46
CA LEU A 30 9.53 3.77 1.78
C LEU A 30 10.28 2.98 2.85
N ALA A 31 11.04 1.97 2.43
CA ALA A 31 11.76 1.04 3.30
C ALA A 31 10.86 0.51 4.43
N LEU A 32 9.64 0.06 4.09
CA LEU A 32 8.64 -0.42 5.05
C LEU A 32 9.21 -1.52 5.95
N ASP A 33 8.85 -1.45 7.23
CA ASP A 33 9.32 -2.36 8.26
C ASP A 33 8.20 -2.57 9.27
N ASP A 34 7.64 -3.78 9.24
CA ASP A 34 6.51 -4.16 10.09
C ASP A 34 6.93 -4.30 11.58
N SER A 35 8.23 -4.32 11.88
CA SER A 35 8.73 -4.36 13.27
C SER A 35 8.77 -2.99 13.94
N ARG A 36 8.64 -1.89 13.17
CA ARG A 36 8.65 -0.53 13.72
C ARG A 36 7.28 -0.16 14.27
N PRO A 37 7.16 0.16 15.57
CA PRO A 37 5.90 0.61 16.12
C PRO A 37 5.51 1.95 15.50
N VAL A 38 4.25 2.09 15.13
CA VAL A 38 3.73 3.31 14.49
C VAL A 38 3.60 4.46 15.51
N PRO A 39 3.67 5.73 15.07
CA PRO A 39 3.59 6.89 15.97
C PRO A 39 2.34 6.92 16.87
N SER A 40 1.21 6.37 16.42
CA SER A 40 -0.01 6.26 17.24
C SER A 40 0.16 5.38 18.49
N GLN A 41 1.20 4.53 18.54
CA GLN A 41 1.54 3.71 19.70
C GLN A 41 2.66 4.32 20.56
N THR A 42 3.64 4.98 19.94
CA THR A 42 4.82 5.51 20.65
C THR A 42 4.66 6.96 21.10
N MET A 43 3.78 7.73 20.47
CA MET A 43 3.56 9.17 20.72
C MET A 43 2.11 9.47 21.13
N TYR A 44 1.43 8.52 21.77
CA TYR A 44 0.03 8.66 22.14
C TYR A 44 -0.24 9.93 22.94
N ASP A 45 -1.10 10.80 22.41
CA ASP A 45 -1.45 12.11 23.00
C ASP A 45 -2.96 12.29 23.25
N GLY A 46 -3.77 11.30 22.89
CA GLY A 46 -5.24 11.36 23.00
C GLY A 46 -5.93 12.23 21.96
N HIS A 47 -5.20 12.79 20.97
CA HIS A 47 -5.77 13.65 19.93
C HIS A 47 -5.17 13.38 18.54
N ASN A 48 -3.89 13.67 18.31
CA ASN A 48 -3.24 13.54 17.00
C ASN A 48 -2.69 12.13 16.76
N TYR A 49 -2.21 11.49 17.82
CA TYR A 49 -1.63 10.15 17.78
C TYR A 49 -2.53 9.23 18.60
N TYR A 50 -3.55 8.66 17.95
CA TYR A 50 -4.52 7.76 18.57
C TYR A 50 -4.49 6.37 17.89
N PRO A 51 -4.38 5.26 18.63
CA PRO A 51 -4.42 3.93 18.04
C PRO A 51 -5.84 3.62 17.55
N THR A 52 -6.01 3.62 16.24
CA THR A 52 -7.29 3.31 15.59
C THR A 52 -7.19 2.01 14.79
N ASN A 53 -8.33 1.34 14.58
CA ASN A 53 -8.38 0.17 13.73
C ASN A 53 -7.98 0.53 12.29
N LYS A 54 -7.02 -0.21 11.72
CA LYS A 54 -6.50 0.01 10.37
C LYS A 54 -7.58 0.01 9.27
N TRP A 55 -8.66 -0.75 9.44
CA TRP A 55 -9.75 -0.80 8.46
C TRP A 55 -10.59 0.47 8.48
N VAL A 56 -10.77 1.06 9.65
CA VAL A 56 -11.44 2.35 9.80
C VAL A 56 -10.58 3.45 9.17
N LEU A 57 -9.26 3.43 9.42
CA LEU A 57 -8.32 4.37 8.80
C LEU A 57 -8.31 4.25 7.27
N PHE A 58 -8.32 3.04 6.74
CA PHE A 58 -8.36 2.80 5.29
C PHE A 58 -9.65 3.33 4.65
N GLY A 59 -10.79 3.24 5.33
CA GLY A 59 -12.06 3.78 4.84
C GLY A 59 -12.22 5.30 5.00
N HIS A 60 -11.29 5.96 5.70
CA HIS A 60 -11.32 7.41 5.94
C HIS A 60 -10.62 8.21 4.82
N HIS A 61 -9.99 7.51 3.87
CA HIS A 61 -9.36 8.02 2.67
C HIS A 61 -10.07 7.48 1.43
#